data_AF-A0A4Y3TWN8-F1
#
_entry.id   AF-A0A4Y3TWN8-F1
#
_cell.length_a   1.000
_cell.length_b   1.000
_cell.length_c   1.000
_cell.angle_alpha   90.00
_cell.angle_beta   90.00
_cell.angle_gamma   90.00
#
_symmetry.space_group_name_H-M   'P 1'
#
loop_
_entity.id
_entity.type
_entity.pdbx_description
1 polymer ?
#
loop_
_entity_poly.entity_id
_entity_poly.type
_entity_poly.pdbx_seq_one_letter_code
_entity_poly.pdbx_strand_id
1 'polypeptide(L)'
;MENPGSADGYLDHPYFEVRALAVRFASIFRLSPLITDSDAEVRAGVALRLPVARIEGMAADPDRRVRLAVASRLGGKALMAMLSDEDWFVRLIVVRRLAAECLVRAVRDPEPDVRRWVARRIDRKYLGLMVCDAEPTVRQIVATRAQEGLLLKLARDDDIRVRFTSMERLPLSIVATLPADSEKIIRDLVARRLGRDTHEANEREKDHGTGA
;
A
#
# COMPACT_ATOMS: atom_id res chain seq x y z
N MET A 1 16.02 -5.56 -35.17
CA MET A 1 14.97 -4.77 -35.87
C MET A 1 13.88 -5.74 -36.27
N GLU A 2 12.96 -6.01 -35.35
CA GLU A 2 11.86 -6.96 -35.55
C GLU A 2 10.72 -6.29 -36.32
N ASN A 3 10.09 -7.02 -37.23
CA ASN A 3 9.07 -6.51 -38.14
C ASN A 3 7.69 -6.66 -37.46
N PRO A 4 7.10 -5.59 -36.86
CA PRO A 4 5.84 -5.68 -36.11
C PRO A 4 4.66 -6.22 -36.94
N GLY A 5 4.71 -6.16 -38.27
CA GLY A 5 3.71 -6.79 -39.14
C GLY A 5 3.72 -8.33 -39.14
N SER A 6 4.78 -8.97 -38.63
CA SER A 6 4.89 -10.43 -38.54
C SER A 6 4.09 -11.02 -37.37
N ALA A 7 4.00 -10.30 -36.25
CA ALA A 7 3.39 -10.80 -35.01
C ALA A 7 1.89 -11.13 -35.17
N ASP A 8 1.17 -10.39 -36.02
CA ASP A 8 -0.25 -10.64 -36.28
C ASP A 8 -0.54 -12.04 -36.84
N GLY A 9 0.44 -12.63 -37.55
CA GLY A 9 0.34 -13.98 -38.13
C GLY A 9 0.59 -15.11 -37.13
N TYR A 10 0.93 -14.79 -35.88
CA TYR A 10 1.20 -15.77 -34.83
C TYR A 10 0.11 -15.80 -33.73
N LEU A 11 -0.98 -15.05 -33.91
CA LEU A 11 -2.06 -14.94 -32.93
C LEU A 11 -2.95 -16.19 -32.86
N ASP A 12 -2.88 -17.10 -33.84
CA ASP A 12 -3.60 -18.38 -33.90
C ASP A 12 -2.66 -19.59 -33.76
N HIS A 13 -1.39 -19.36 -33.40
CA HIS A 13 -0.38 -20.39 -33.29
C HIS A 13 -0.78 -21.47 -32.25
N PRO A 14 -0.53 -22.77 -32.47
CA PRO A 14 -0.94 -23.83 -31.55
C PRO A 14 -0.33 -23.70 -30.15
N TYR A 15 0.95 -23.31 -30.05
CA TYR A 15 1.62 -23.07 -28.76
C TYR A 15 1.23 -21.71 -28.18
N PHE A 16 0.78 -21.71 -26.93
CA PHE A 16 0.31 -20.48 -26.26
C PHE A 16 1.44 -19.51 -26.00
N GLU A 17 2.67 -20.00 -25.78
CA GLU A 17 3.86 -19.18 -25.55
C GLU A 17 4.14 -18.28 -26.76
N VAL A 18 3.95 -18.81 -27.97
CA VAL A 18 4.08 -18.07 -29.22
C VAL A 18 2.95 -17.04 -29.33
N ARG A 19 1.71 -17.40 -29.00
CA ARG A 19 0.59 -16.44 -28.97
C ARG A 19 0.81 -15.34 -27.94
N ALA A 20 1.28 -15.67 -26.74
CA ALA A 20 1.56 -14.73 -25.66
C ALA A 20 2.69 -13.75 -26.05
N LEU A 21 3.73 -14.26 -26.72
CA LEU A 21 4.78 -13.41 -27.29
C LEU A 21 4.23 -12.53 -28.41
N ALA A 22 3.45 -13.08 -29.34
CA ALA A 22 2.81 -12.35 -30.43
C ALA A 22 1.92 -11.23 -29.90
N VAL A 23 1.12 -11.50 -28.87
CA VAL A 23 0.28 -10.52 -28.17
C VAL A 23 1.06 -9.32 -27.67
N ARG A 24 2.38 -9.38 -27.43
CA ARG A 24 3.16 -8.20 -27.03
C ARG A 24 3.41 -7.22 -28.17
N PHE A 25 3.47 -7.71 -29.40
CA PHE A 25 3.91 -6.94 -30.57
C PHE A 25 2.82 -6.74 -31.63
N ALA A 26 1.80 -7.59 -31.65
CA ALA A 26 0.71 -7.54 -32.63
C ALA A 26 -0.02 -6.19 -32.63
N SER A 27 -0.73 -5.89 -33.71
CA SER A 27 -1.65 -4.77 -33.78
C SER A 27 -2.75 -4.91 -32.73
N ILE A 28 -3.04 -3.84 -31.98
CA ILE A 28 -4.10 -3.82 -30.97
C ILE A 28 -5.48 -4.18 -31.56
N PHE A 29 -5.68 -3.86 -32.84
CA PHE A 29 -6.92 -4.15 -33.58
C PHE A 29 -7.14 -5.66 -33.79
N ARG A 30 -6.11 -6.49 -33.64
CA ARG A 30 -6.15 -7.94 -33.83
C ARG A 30 -6.29 -8.72 -32.53
N LEU A 31 -6.25 -8.05 -31.37
CA LEU A 31 -6.24 -8.72 -30.05
C LEU A 31 -7.62 -9.05 -29.49
N SER A 32 -8.71 -8.45 -30.00
CA SER A 32 -10.07 -8.69 -29.47
C SER A 32 -10.47 -10.17 -29.43
N PRO A 33 -10.17 -11.02 -30.44
CA PRO A 33 -10.50 -12.44 -30.38
C PRO A 33 -9.78 -13.23 -29.27
N LEU A 34 -8.63 -12.75 -28.81
CA LEU A 34 -7.81 -13.43 -27.79
C LEU A 34 -8.25 -13.10 -26.35
N ILE A 35 -9.29 -12.29 -26.16
CA ILE A 35 -9.91 -12.05 -24.84
C ILE A 35 -10.37 -13.38 -24.21
N THR A 36 -10.82 -14.32 -25.03
CA THR A 36 -11.29 -15.65 -24.61
C THR A 36 -10.30 -16.76 -24.98
N ASP A 37 -9.02 -16.43 -25.15
CA ASP A 37 -7.99 -17.45 -25.40
C ASP A 37 -7.99 -18.50 -24.30
N SER A 38 -7.75 -19.77 -24.65
CA SER A 38 -7.75 -20.86 -23.68
C SER A 38 -6.67 -20.68 -22.61
N ASP A 39 -5.56 -20.04 -22.95
CA ASP A 39 -4.46 -19.81 -22.04
C ASP A 39 -4.53 -18.44 -21.33
N ALA A 40 -4.35 -18.46 -20.01
CA ALA A 40 -4.46 -17.27 -19.20
C ALA A 40 -3.28 -16.28 -19.36
N GLU A 41 -2.10 -16.74 -19.77
CA GLU A 41 -0.97 -15.86 -20.07
C GLU A 41 -1.27 -15.01 -21.30
N VAL A 42 -1.90 -15.62 -22.31
CA VAL A 42 -2.39 -14.91 -23.50
C VAL A 42 -3.46 -13.89 -23.11
N ARG A 43 -4.49 -14.30 -22.35
CA ARG A 43 -5.55 -13.38 -21.88
C ARG A 43 -4.99 -12.24 -21.03
N ALA A 44 -4.01 -12.50 -20.16
CA ALA A 44 -3.37 -11.47 -19.35
C ALA A 44 -2.59 -10.47 -20.23
N GLY A 45 -1.86 -10.95 -21.24
CA GLY A 45 -1.20 -10.10 -22.23
C GLY A 45 -2.19 -9.22 -22.99
N VAL A 46 -3.34 -9.77 -23.37
CA VAL A 46 -4.44 -9.03 -24.02
C VAL A 46 -4.98 -7.95 -23.07
N ALA A 47 -5.22 -8.29 -21.80
CA ALA A 47 -5.69 -7.37 -20.78
C ALA A 47 -4.71 -6.20 -20.55
N LEU A 48 -3.40 -6.41 -20.75
CA LEU A 48 -2.39 -5.36 -20.63
C LEU A 48 -2.35 -4.39 -21.83
N ARG A 49 -2.92 -4.76 -22.98
CA ARG A 49 -2.81 -3.97 -24.22
C ARG A 49 -4.11 -3.36 -24.69
N LEU A 50 -5.25 -4.04 -24.57
CA LEU A 50 -6.54 -3.53 -25.07
C LEU A 50 -6.96 -2.24 -24.36
N PRO A 51 -7.83 -1.39 -24.95
CA PRO A 51 -8.38 -0.24 -24.24
C PRO A 51 -9.13 -0.66 -22.96
N VAL A 52 -9.11 0.18 -21.92
CA VAL A 52 -9.71 -0.15 -20.60
C VAL A 52 -11.16 -0.62 -20.72
N ALA A 53 -11.98 0.06 -21.54
CA ALA A 53 -13.38 -0.30 -21.76
C ALA A 53 -13.59 -1.72 -22.33
N ARG A 54 -12.55 -2.33 -22.92
CA ARG A 54 -12.62 -3.69 -23.50
C ARG A 54 -12.16 -4.79 -22.55
N ILE A 55 -11.58 -4.42 -21.39
CA ILE A 55 -11.03 -5.38 -20.43
C ILE A 55 -11.81 -5.40 -19.10
N GLU A 56 -12.81 -4.53 -18.92
CA GLU A 56 -13.57 -4.45 -17.66
C GLU A 56 -14.20 -5.80 -17.29
N GLY A 57 -14.78 -6.51 -18.27
CA GLY A 57 -15.36 -7.84 -18.05
C GLY A 57 -14.35 -8.91 -17.66
N MET A 58 -13.06 -8.71 -17.97
CA MET A 58 -11.98 -9.64 -17.60
C MET A 58 -11.63 -9.55 -16.11
N ALA A 59 -12.21 -8.61 -15.35
CA ALA A 59 -12.09 -8.58 -13.88
C ALA A 59 -12.69 -9.84 -13.21
N ALA A 60 -13.58 -10.56 -13.91
CA ALA A 60 -14.17 -11.82 -13.47
C ALA A 60 -13.47 -13.07 -14.08
N ASP A 61 -12.30 -12.91 -14.71
CA ASP A 61 -11.57 -14.04 -15.29
C ASP A 61 -11.21 -15.07 -14.21
N PRO A 62 -11.33 -16.38 -14.47
CA PRO A 62 -11.00 -17.41 -13.49
C PRO A 62 -9.53 -17.42 -13.08
N ASP A 63 -8.60 -16.97 -13.92
CA ASP A 63 -7.17 -16.95 -13.60
C ASP A 63 -6.77 -15.63 -12.95
N ARG A 64 -6.15 -15.73 -11.77
CA ARG A 64 -5.66 -14.57 -11.00
C ARG A 64 -4.72 -13.66 -11.80
N ARG A 65 -3.92 -14.20 -12.72
CA ARG A 65 -2.96 -13.42 -13.53
C ARG A 65 -3.68 -12.43 -14.44
N VAL A 66 -4.81 -12.85 -15.01
CA VAL A 66 -5.66 -11.97 -15.83
C VAL A 66 -6.29 -10.90 -14.94
N ARG A 67 -6.85 -11.27 -13.78
CA ARG A 67 -7.42 -10.31 -12.83
C ARG A 67 -6.37 -9.30 -12.33
N LEU A 68 -5.13 -9.72 -12.08
CA LEU A 68 -4.01 -8.82 -11.75
C LEU A 68 -3.69 -7.85 -12.89
N ALA A 69 -3.61 -8.34 -14.13
CA ALA A 69 -3.40 -7.50 -15.31
C ALA A 69 -4.50 -6.44 -15.46
N VAL A 70 -5.77 -6.83 -15.26
CA VAL A 70 -6.93 -5.94 -15.27
C VAL A 70 -6.84 -4.93 -14.12
N ALA A 71 -6.62 -5.39 -12.88
CA ALA A 71 -6.48 -4.55 -11.70
C ALA A 71 -5.30 -3.58 -11.78
N SER A 72 -4.30 -3.83 -12.63
CA SER A 72 -3.19 -2.91 -12.89
C SER A 72 -3.57 -1.74 -13.81
N ARG A 73 -4.71 -1.82 -14.51
CA ARG A 73 -5.15 -0.84 -15.51
C ARG A 73 -6.50 -0.19 -15.23
N LEU A 74 -7.42 -0.84 -14.53
CA LEU A 74 -8.73 -0.26 -14.20
C LEU A 74 -8.63 1.00 -13.34
N GLY A 75 -9.68 1.81 -13.32
CA GLY A 75 -9.79 2.98 -12.44
C GLY A 75 -11.19 3.14 -11.87
N GLY A 76 -11.37 4.14 -11.01
CA GLY A 76 -12.68 4.54 -10.49
C GLY A 76 -13.49 3.38 -9.88
N LYS A 77 -14.78 3.32 -10.23
CA LYS A 77 -15.72 2.32 -9.71
C LYS A 77 -15.36 0.89 -10.08
N ALA A 78 -14.84 0.67 -11.29
CA ALA A 78 -14.47 -0.67 -11.77
C ALA A 78 -13.30 -1.24 -10.96
N LEU A 79 -12.27 -0.43 -10.69
CA LEU A 79 -11.18 -0.84 -9.80
C LEU A 79 -11.67 -1.07 -8.35
N MET A 80 -12.57 -0.21 -7.86
CA MET A 80 -13.13 -0.35 -6.51
C MET A 80 -13.92 -1.64 -6.33
N ALA A 81 -14.64 -2.10 -7.35
CA ALA A 81 -15.38 -3.37 -7.31
C ALA A 81 -14.45 -4.58 -7.07
N MET A 82 -13.21 -4.51 -7.56
CA MET A 82 -12.20 -5.56 -7.36
C MET A 82 -11.69 -5.66 -5.91
N LEU A 83 -12.11 -4.78 -4.99
CA LEU A 83 -11.86 -4.98 -3.56
C LEU A 83 -12.55 -6.23 -3.00
N SER A 84 -13.52 -6.80 -3.72
CA SER A 84 -14.18 -8.05 -3.35
C SER A 84 -13.56 -9.28 -4.01
N ASP A 85 -12.42 -9.15 -4.69
CA ASP A 85 -11.72 -10.31 -5.28
C ASP A 85 -11.35 -11.32 -4.19
N GLU A 86 -11.47 -12.61 -4.51
CA GLU A 86 -11.12 -13.71 -3.61
C GLU A 86 -9.62 -13.71 -3.27
N ASP A 87 -8.77 -13.34 -4.23
CA ASP A 87 -7.32 -13.38 -4.10
C ASP A 87 -6.82 -12.08 -3.45
N TRP A 88 -6.18 -12.23 -2.29
CA TRP A 88 -5.69 -11.10 -1.52
C TRP A 88 -4.62 -10.27 -2.26
N PHE A 89 -3.86 -10.89 -3.16
CA PHE A 89 -2.85 -10.20 -3.94
C PHE A 89 -3.49 -9.31 -5.00
N VAL A 90 -4.63 -9.72 -5.58
CA VAL A 90 -5.44 -8.83 -6.43
C VAL A 90 -5.94 -7.64 -5.61
N ARG A 91 -6.54 -7.88 -4.43
CA ARG A 91 -6.98 -6.79 -3.53
C ARG A 91 -5.83 -5.87 -3.11
N LEU A 92 -4.62 -6.41 -2.93
CA LEU A 92 -3.41 -5.64 -2.67
C LEU A 92 -3.09 -4.69 -3.84
N ILE A 93 -3.09 -5.18 -5.08
CA ILE A 93 -2.90 -4.33 -6.26
C ILE A 93 -3.99 -3.26 -6.37
N VAL A 94 -5.23 -3.60 -6.02
CA VAL A 94 -6.35 -2.64 -6.00
C VAL A 94 -6.09 -1.52 -5.00
N VAL A 95 -5.78 -1.81 -3.74
CA VAL A 95 -5.52 -0.74 -2.73
C VAL A 95 -4.25 0.06 -3.05
N ARG A 96 -3.30 -0.51 -3.79
CA ARG A 96 -2.12 0.22 -4.27
C ARG A 96 -2.45 1.31 -5.26
N ARG A 97 -3.53 1.14 -6.03
CA ARG A 97 -3.93 2.03 -7.12
C ARG A 97 -5.14 2.90 -6.80
N LEU A 98 -5.98 2.50 -5.85
CA LEU A 98 -7.11 3.30 -5.41
C LEU A 98 -6.66 4.69 -4.89
N ALA A 99 -7.53 5.67 -5.12
CA ALA A 99 -7.40 7.00 -4.55
C ALA A 99 -7.50 6.93 -3.02
N ALA A 100 -6.79 7.82 -2.31
CA ALA A 100 -6.63 7.72 -0.86
C ALA A 100 -7.97 7.82 -0.11
N GLU A 101 -8.93 8.56 -0.65
CA GLU A 101 -10.28 8.75 -0.10
C GLU A 101 -11.10 7.47 -0.15
N CYS A 102 -10.77 6.55 -1.08
CA CYS A 102 -11.46 5.29 -1.25
C CYS A 102 -10.91 4.18 -0.34
N LEU A 103 -9.71 4.35 0.23
CA LEU A 103 -9.03 3.33 1.04
C LEU A 103 -9.78 2.99 2.34
N VAL A 104 -10.68 3.87 2.80
CA VAL A 104 -11.58 3.58 3.92
C VAL A 104 -12.40 2.29 3.70
N ARG A 105 -12.67 1.91 2.45
CA ARG A 105 -13.39 0.67 2.10
C ARG A 105 -12.60 -0.61 2.38
N ALA A 106 -11.27 -0.52 2.52
CA ALA A 106 -10.37 -1.65 2.70
C ALA A 106 -9.75 -1.72 4.11
N VAL A 107 -10.19 -0.88 5.05
CA VAL A 107 -9.63 -0.85 6.43
C VAL A 107 -9.86 -2.14 7.22
N ARG A 108 -10.84 -2.95 6.81
CA ARG A 108 -11.17 -4.26 7.40
C ARG A 108 -10.86 -5.42 6.44
N ASP A 109 -9.98 -5.23 5.45
CA ASP A 109 -9.56 -6.35 4.61
C ASP A 109 -9.04 -7.49 5.51
N PRO A 110 -9.44 -8.75 5.29
CA PRO A 110 -8.98 -9.86 6.12
C PRO A 110 -7.45 -10.02 6.10
N GLU A 111 -6.78 -9.64 5.01
CA GLU A 111 -5.35 -9.80 4.83
C GLU A 111 -4.55 -8.65 5.47
N PRO A 112 -3.67 -8.91 6.45
CA PRO A 112 -2.84 -7.88 7.07
C PRO A 112 -1.98 -7.10 6.08
N ASP A 113 -1.45 -7.72 5.02
CA ASP A 113 -0.64 -7.01 4.02
C ASP A 113 -1.43 -5.94 3.26
N VAL A 114 -2.70 -6.22 2.97
CA VAL A 114 -3.62 -5.23 2.38
C VAL A 114 -3.85 -4.09 3.38
N ARG A 115 -4.16 -4.40 4.64
CA ARG A 115 -4.35 -3.39 5.69
C ARG A 115 -3.10 -2.55 5.95
N ARG A 116 -1.90 -3.13 5.89
CA ARG A 116 -0.63 -2.36 5.97
C ARG A 116 -0.54 -1.33 4.85
N TRP A 117 -0.91 -1.70 3.62
CA TRP A 117 -0.93 -0.75 2.48
C TRP A 117 -1.98 0.34 2.65
N VAL A 118 -3.16 0.00 3.19
CA VAL A 118 -4.20 0.96 3.54
C VAL A 118 -3.68 1.95 4.59
N ALA A 119 -3.13 1.48 5.72
CA ALA A 119 -2.60 2.33 6.79
C ALA A 119 -1.51 3.30 6.30
N ARG A 120 -0.68 2.86 5.34
CA ARG A 120 0.38 3.69 4.74
C ARG A 120 -0.15 4.87 3.93
N ARG A 121 -1.38 4.84 3.42
CA ARG A 121 -1.88 5.83 2.44
C ARG A 121 -3.21 6.46 2.79
N ILE A 122 -4.02 5.83 3.63
CA ILE A 122 -5.31 6.36 4.02
C ILE A 122 -5.15 7.77 4.62
N ASP A 123 -6.09 8.66 4.31
CA ASP A 123 -6.12 10.01 4.88
C ASP A 123 -5.98 9.93 6.41
N ARG A 124 -5.15 10.82 6.97
CA ARG A 124 -4.81 10.85 8.39
C ARG A 124 -6.04 10.91 9.28
N LYS A 125 -7.10 11.59 8.85
CA LYS A 125 -8.36 11.67 9.61
C LYS A 125 -9.04 10.32 9.85
N TYR A 126 -8.73 9.31 9.03
CA TYR A 126 -9.28 7.95 9.15
C TYR A 126 -8.33 6.96 9.87
N LEU A 127 -7.13 7.37 10.26
CA LEU A 127 -6.18 6.48 10.96
C LEU A 127 -6.74 5.90 12.27
N GLY A 128 -7.67 6.61 12.92
CA GLY A 128 -8.37 6.13 14.11
C GLY A 128 -9.13 4.83 13.88
N LEU A 129 -9.54 4.51 12.65
CA LEU A 129 -10.23 3.26 12.30
C LEU A 129 -9.31 2.04 12.38
N MET A 130 -7.99 2.24 12.35
CA MET A 130 -6.97 1.18 12.31
C MET A 130 -6.10 1.14 13.57
N VAL A 131 -6.36 2.01 14.54
CA VAL A 131 -5.54 2.13 15.77
C VAL A 131 -5.61 0.88 16.66
N CYS A 132 -6.66 0.08 16.52
CA CYS A 132 -6.88 -1.19 17.23
C CYS A 132 -6.82 -2.38 16.27
N ASP A 133 -6.11 -2.28 15.14
CA ASP A 133 -5.92 -3.42 14.24
C ASP A 133 -5.30 -4.59 15.01
N ALA A 134 -5.73 -5.83 14.74
CA ALA A 134 -5.19 -7.01 15.39
C ALA A 134 -3.68 -7.17 15.12
N GLU A 135 -3.23 -6.78 13.92
CA GLU A 135 -1.85 -6.92 13.48
C GLU A 135 -0.97 -5.76 14.01
N PRO A 136 0.05 -6.01 14.84
CA PRO A 136 0.89 -4.95 15.40
C PRO A 136 1.63 -4.14 14.34
N THR A 137 2.04 -4.77 13.24
CA THR A 137 2.72 -4.06 12.14
C THR A 137 1.80 -3.06 11.43
N VAL A 138 0.47 -3.28 11.41
CA VAL A 138 -0.49 -2.27 10.94
C VAL A 138 -0.55 -1.11 11.93
N ARG A 139 -0.70 -1.39 13.23
CA ARG A 139 -0.72 -0.36 14.29
C ARG A 139 0.57 0.45 14.33
N GLN A 140 1.72 -0.17 14.06
CA GLN A 140 3.00 0.52 13.95
C GLN A 140 3.01 1.50 12.79
N ILE A 141 2.49 1.11 11.62
CA ILE A 141 2.35 2.03 10.47
C ILE A 141 1.41 3.19 10.84
N VAL A 142 0.30 2.91 11.52
CA VAL A 142 -0.59 3.96 12.06
C VAL A 142 0.21 4.92 12.96
N ALA A 143 1.03 4.39 13.87
CA ALA A 143 1.88 5.17 14.76
C ALA A 143 2.90 6.06 14.02
N THR A 144 3.31 5.74 12.79
CA THR A 144 4.21 6.63 12.02
C THR A 144 3.51 7.87 11.43
N ARG A 145 2.18 7.83 11.29
CA ARG A 145 1.38 8.89 10.63
C ARG A 145 0.39 9.59 11.56
N ALA A 146 0.06 8.97 12.69
CA ALA A 146 -0.93 9.42 13.64
C ALA A 146 -0.60 10.80 14.25
N GLN A 147 -1.66 11.52 14.61
CA GLN A 147 -1.61 12.74 15.41
C GLN A 147 -1.43 12.41 16.90
N GLU A 148 -1.09 13.41 17.71
CA GLU A 148 -0.70 13.28 19.12
C GLU A 148 -1.70 12.48 19.96
N GLY A 149 -3.00 12.75 19.84
CA GLY A 149 -4.02 12.02 20.61
C GLY A 149 -4.03 10.51 20.34
N LEU A 150 -3.81 10.11 19.08
CA LEU A 150 -3.70 8.68 18.71
C LEU A 150 -2.34 8.10 19.13
N LEU A 151 -1.26 8.87 19.03
CA LEU A 151 0.05 8.43 19.51
C LEU A 151 0.05 8.16 21.01
N LEU A 152 -0.64 8.98 21.80
CA LEU A 152 -0.76 8.78 23.25
C LEU A 152 -1.47 7.47 23.60
N LYS A 153 -2.44 7.06 22.77
CA LYS A 153 -3.08 5.74 22.89
C LYS A 153 -2.09 4.61 22.54
N LEU A 154 -1.38 4.74 21.40
CA LEU A 154 -0.42 3.75 20.91
C LEU A 154 0.86 3.65 21.76
N ALA A 155 1.16 4.66 22.58
CA ALA A 155 2.24 4.60 23.56
C ALA A 155 1.98 3.58 24.68
N ARG A 156 0.74 3.09 24.81
CA ARG A 156 0.33 2.02 25.74
C ARG A 156 0.02 0.70 25.03
N ASP A 157 0.42 0.56 23.77
CA ASP A 157 0.19 -0.65 22.98
C ASP A 157 0.93 -1.86 23.56
N ASP A 158 0.40 -3.07 23.38
CA ASP A 158 1.05 -4.28 23.86
C ASP A 158 2.36 -4.58 23.10
N ASP A 159 2.45 -4.18 21.82
CA ASP A 159 3.65 -4.41 21.00
C ASP A 159 4.69 -3.30 21.23
N ILE A 160 5.89 -3.73 21.64
CA ILE A 160 7.05 -2.87 21.90
C ILE A 160 7.39 -1.94 20.72
N ARG A 161 7.25 -2.39 19.47
CA ARG A 161 7.59 -1.60 18.29
C ARG A 161 6.60 -0.47 18.08
N VAL A 162 5.31 -0.71 18.37
CA VAL A 162 4.26 0.31 18.30
C VAL A 162 4.48 1.37 19.39
N ARG A 163 4.77 0.94 20.63
CA ARG A 163 5.12 1.85 21.72
C ARG A 163 6.36 2.66 21.39
N PHE A 164 7.43 2.01 20.92
CA PHE A 164 8.68 2.69 20.52
C PHE A 164 8.42 3.76 19.46
N THR A 165 7.73 3.42 18.36
CA THR A 165 7.39 4.39 17.30
C THR A 165 6.54 5.55 17.83
N SER A 166 5.64 5.29 18.78
CA SER A 166 4.82 6.34 19.41
C SER A 166 5.67 7.26 20.30
N MET A 167 6.50 6.67 21.17
CA MET A 167 7.42 7.40 22.06
C MET A 167 8.50 8.16 21.31
N GLU A 168 8.83 7.78 20.08
CA GLU A 168 9.76 8.52 19.22
C GLU A 168 9.14 9.79 18.65
N ARG A 169 7.81 9.80 18.46
CA ARG A 169 7.08 10.87 17.77
C ARG A 169 6.29 11.80 18.67
N LEU A 170 5.93 11.36 19.88
CA LEU A 170 5.21 12.20 20.83
C LEU A 170 6.01 13.47 21.17
N PRO A 171 5.34 14.62 21.38
CA PRO A 171 5.96 15.82 21.93
C PRO A 171 6.68 15.52 23.24
N LEU A 172 7.85 16.15 23.45
CA LEU A 172 8.67 15.92 24.65
C LEU A 172 7.93 16.28 25.94
N SER A 173 7.11 17.33 25.90
CA SER A 173 6.23 17.73 27.01
C SER A 173 5.31 16.60 27.44
N ILE A 174 4.77 15.82 26.50
CA ILE A 174 3.93 14.65 26.81
C ILE A 174 4.80 13.49 27.29
N VAL A 175 5.89 13.19 26.58
CA VAL A 175 6.79 12.08 26.92
C VAL A 175 7.32 12.19 28.35
N ALA A 176 7.66 13.40 28.81
CA ALA A 176 8.15 13.67 30.15
C ALA A 176 7.13 13.35 31.26
N THR A 177 5.83 13.32 30.93
CA THR A 177 4.75 12.98 31.88
C THR A 177 4.40 11.49 31.91
N LEU A 178 4.89 10.72 30.94
CA LEU A 178 4.54 9.30 30.84
C LEU A 178 5.35 8.47 31.84
N PRO A 179 4.73 7.44 32.45
CA PRO A 179 5.47 6.51 33.29
C PRO A 179 6.56 5.82 32.47
N ALA A 180 7.65 5.43 33.15
CA ALA A 180 8.72 4.70 32.51
C ALA A 180 8.20 3.37 31.93
N ASP A 181 8.50 3.12 30.65
CA ASP A 181 8.12 1.87 29.98
C ASP A 181 8.83 0.66 30.62
N SER A 182 8.20 -0.51 30.58
CA SER A 182 8.80 -1.77 31.07
C SER A 182 10.04 -2.16 30.27
N GLU A 183 10.13 -1.74 29.01
CA GLU A 183 11.20 -2.11 28.10
C GLU A 183 12.38 -1.12 28.14
N LYS A 184 13.58 -1.65 28.37
CA LYS A 184 14.81 -0.84 28.45
C LYS A 184 15.03 0.00 27.19
N ILE A 185 14.81 -0.57 26.01
CA ILE A 185 15.03 0.13 24.74
C ILE A 185 14.15 1.39 24.59
N ILE A 186 12.93 1.37 25.14
CA ILE A 186 12.04 2.52 25.13
C ILE A 186 12.48 3.53 26.19
N ARG A 187 12.87 3.09 27.38
CA ARG A 187 13.45 3.99 28.40
C ARG A 187 14.70 4.70 27.89
N ASP A 188 15.59 3.99 27.20
CA ASP A 188 16.79 4.55 26.59
C ASP A 188 16.46 5.53 25.45
N LEU A 189 15.42 5.27 24.65
CA LEU A 189 14.91 6.21 23.65
C LEU A 189 14.44 7.51 24.33
N VAL A 190 13.57 7.38 25.34
CA VAL A 190 13.00 8.53 26.06
C VAL A 190 14.10 9.37 26.71
N ALA A 191 15.04 8.73 27.43
CA ALA A 191 16.17 9.42 28.06
C ALA A 191 17.03 10.18 27.03
N ARG A 192 17.33 9.56 25.88
CA ARG A 192 18.06 10.22 24.78
C ARG A 192 17.30 11.41 24.21
N ARG A 193 15.99 11.31 24.05
CA ARG A 193 15.16 12.41 23.51
C ARG A 193 15.12 13.59 24.47
N LEU A 194 14.89 13.34 25.76
CA LEU A 194 14.86 14.39 26.79
C LEU A 194 16.24 15.03 27.01
N GLY A 195 17.32 14.25 26.93
CA GLY A 195 18.69 14.77 27.09
C GLY A 195 19.19 15.61 25.92
N ARG A 196 18.68 15.41 24.69
CA ARG A 196 19.00 16.28 23.55
C ARG A 196 18.34 17.64 23.67
N ASP A 197 17.09 17.67 24.11
CA ASP A 197 16.31 18.91 24.27
C ASP A 197 16.91 19.84 25.33
N THR A 198 17.40 19.27 26.44
CA THR A 198 18.11 20.05 27.46
C THR A 198 19.43 20.61 26.94
N HIS A 199 20.15 19.89 26.07
CA HIS A 199 21.38 20.38 25.45
C HIS A 199 21.10 21.52 24.47
N GLU A 200 20.12 21.36 23.57
CA GLU A 200 19.71 22.40 22.61
C GLU A 200 19.16 23.66 23.30
N ALA A 201 18.41 23.51 24.40
CA ALA A 201 17.93 24.64 25.18
C ALA A 201 19.09 25.43 25.81
N ASN A 202 20.06 24.73 26.41
CA ASN A 202 21.23 25.35 27.03
C ASN A 202 22.15 26.06 26.01
N GLU A 203 22.22 25.60 24.76
CA GLU A 203 22.97 26.26 23.70
C GLU A 203 22.28 27.55 23.22
N ARG A 204 20.94 27.54 23.08
CA ARG A 204 20.17 28.74 22.71
C ARG A 204 20.29 29.85 23.75
N GLU A 205 20.29 29.53 25.04
CA GLU A 205 20.47 30.52 26.11
C GLU A 205 21.87 31.17 26.08
N LYS A 206 22.91 30.42 25.70
CA LYS A 206 24.28 30.96 25.56
C LYS A 206 24.40 31.91 24.36
N ASP A 207 23.78 31.59 23.23
CA ASP A 207 23.83 32.45 22.03
C ASP A 207 23.07 33.78 22.21
N HIS A 208 21.93 33.77 22.93
CA HIS A 208 21.14 34.99 23.19
C HIS A 208 21.74 35.87 24.30
N GLY A 209 22.69 35.36 25.08
CA GLY A 209 23.37 36.11 26.15
C GLY A 209 24.57 36.96 25.71
N THR A 210 24.91 36.97 24.41
CA THR A 210 26.14 37.64 23.91
C THR A 210 25.87 38.96 23.18
N GLY A 211 24.63 39.46 23.20
CA GLY A 211 24.23 40.74 22.62
C GLY A 211 23.91 41.79 23.68
N ALA A 212 24.93 42.27 24.40
CA ALA A 212 24.87 43.46 25.25
C ALA A 212 26.06 44.38 24.96
#